data_AF-A0A6A6D5Z6-F1
#
_entry.id   AF-A0A6A6D5Z6-F1
#
_cell.length_a   1.000
_cell.length_b   1.000
_cell.length_c   1.000
_cell.angle_alpha   90.00
_cell.angle_beta   90.00
_cell.angle_gamma   90.00
#
_symmetry.space_group_name_H-M   'P 1'
#
loop_
_entity.id
_entity.type
_entity.pdbx_description
1 polymer ?
#
loop_
_entity_poly.entity_id
_entity_poly.type
_entity_poly.pdbx_seq_one_letter_code
_entity_poly.pdbx_strand_id
1 'polypeptide(L)'
;VKLLLATPGVKSDSRDYFGRTLLWWAAAGGQEAIVKLLLMKYHSDPGLADNFSRTPLSIAARKGQHAVVKLLLEKHEENDIAIPNENMNMASALNADDQNNIICDICTLEIPAVDLDYHCGVCGNGDWDICQECIASGAFCMEDTHKLVRRVMRDGVWAKVPG
;
A
#
# COMPACT_ATOMS: atom_id res chain seq x y z
N VAL A 1 -11.76 -10.71 2.16
CA VAL A 1 -10.57 -11.48 2.61
C VAL A 1 -10.86 -12.95 2.98
N LYS A 2 -12.06 -13.35 3.45
CA LYS A 2 -12.38 -14.77 3.68
C LYS A 2 -12.37 -15.68 2.43
N LEU A 3 -12.45 -15.11 1.21
CA LEU A 3 -12.66 -15.88 -0.01
C LEU A 3 -11.37 -16.42 -0.68
N LEU A 4 -10.19 -15.83 -0.41
CA LEU A 4 -8.94 -16.26 -1.08
C LEU A 4 -8.26 -17.48 -0.44
N LEU A 5 -8.51 -17.74 0.85
CA LEU A 5 -7.85 -18.81 1.62
C LEU A 5 -8.62 -20.14 1.65
N ALA A 6 -9.82 -20.19 1.06
CA ALA A 6 -10.66 -21.38 0.99
C ALA A 6 -10.47 -22.19 -0.30
N THR A 7 -9.70 -21.66 -1.26
CA THR A 7 -9.46 -22.30 -2.56
C THR A 7 -8.24 -23.23 -2.44
N PRO A 8 -8.40 -24.55 -2.62
CA PRO A 8 -7.28 -25.49 -2.62
C PRO A 8 -6.24 -25.07 -3.66
N GLY A 9 -5.00 -24.84 -3.23
CA GLY A 9 -3.87 -24.52 -4.12
C GLY A 9 -3.44 -23.05 -4.17
N VAL A 10 -4.13 -22.12 -3.49
CA VAL A 10 -3.61 -20.74 -3.34
C VAL A 10 -2.42 -20.76 -2.39
N LYS A 11 -1.22 -20.49 -2.92
CA LYS A 11 -0.04 -20.26 -2.10
C LYS A 11 -0.22 -18.94 -1.35
N SER A 12 0.05 -18.91 -0.05
CA SER A 12 -0.06 -17.68 0.74
C SER A 12 0.83 -16.55 0.23
N ASP A 13 1.91 -16.93 -0.45
CA ASP A 13 2.93 -16.03 -0.99
C ASP A 13 2.67 -15.66 -2.45
N SER A 14 1.49 -16.02 -3.00
CA SER A 14 1.05 -15.49 -4.28
C SER A 14 1.08 -13.97 -4.26
N ARG A 15 1.64 -13.38 -5.33
CA ARG A 15 1.83 -11.94 -5.46
C ARG A 15 0.85 -11.36 -6.46
N ASP A 16 0.31 -10.19 -6.16
CA ASP A 16 -0.41 -9.39 -7.13
C ASP A 16 0.54 -8.74 -8.15
N TYR A 17 -0.02 -7.94 -9.06
CA TYR A 17 0.74 -7.24 -10.10
C TYR A 17 1.87 -6.35 -9.53
N PHE A 18 1.69 -5.82 -8.31
CA PHE A 18 2.67 -4.97 -7.64
C PHE A 18 3.63 -5.76 -6.74
N GLY A 19 3.62 -7.09 -6.80
CA GLY A 19 4.48 -7.94 -5.99
C GLY A 19 3.97 -8.16 -4.57
N ARG A 20 2.75 -7.71 -4.23
CA ARG A 20 2.26 -7.74 -2.84
C ARG A 20 1.66 -9.10 -2.52
N THR A 21 2.04 -9.64 -1.35
CA THR A 21 1.47 -10.89 -0.83
C THR A 21 0.17 -10.64 -0.07
N LEU A 22 -0.53 -11.72 0.27
CA LEU A 22 -1.72 -11.60 1.12
C LEU A 22 -1.39 -11.04 2.52
N LEU A 23 -0.20 -11.38 3.05
CA LEU A 23 0.30 -10.84 4.31
C LEU A 23 0.54 -9.33 4.23
N TRP A 24 1.07 -8.84 3.10
CA TRP A 24 1.23 -7.40 2.86
C TRP A 24 -0.11 -6.66 2.96
N TRP A 25 -1.16 -7.18 2.30
CA TRP A 25 -2.49 -6.56 2.33
C TRP A 25 -3.14 -6.61 3.71
N ALA A 26 -3.01 -7.74 4.42
CA ALA A 26 -3.50 -7.87 5.79
C ALA A 26 -2.79 -6.88 6.72
N ALA A 27 -1.47 -6.69 6.53
CA ALA A 27 -0.68 -5.78 7.33
C ALA A 27 -1.02 -4.31 7.05
N ALA A 28 -1.15 -3.93 5.77
CA ALA A 28 -1.56 -2.60 5.34
C ALA A 28 -2.93 -2.19 5.90
N GLY A 29 -3.86 -3.15 5.94
CA GLY A 29 -5.22 -2.94 6.44
C GLY A 29 -5.40 -3.11 7.95
N GLY A 30 -4.33 -3.35 8.72
CA GLY A 30 -4.41 -3.51 10.18
C GLY A 30 -5.14 -4.78 10.63
N GLN A 31 -5.25 -5.80 9.79
CA GLN A 31 -6.09 -6.98 10.02
C GLN A 31 -5.39 -8.02 10.91
N GLU A 32 -5.19 -7.72 12.19
CA GLU A 32 -4.43 -8.55 13.15
C GLU A 32 -4.77 -10.04 13.11
N ALA A 33 -6.07 -10.38 13.10
CA ALA A 33 -6.52 -11.76 13.09
C ALA A 33 -6.09 -12.52 11.83
N ILE A 34 -6.05 -11.83 10.69
CA ILE A 34 -5.64 -12.40 9.41
C ILE A 34 -4.11 -12.50 9.35
N VAL A 35 -3.40 -11.49 9.85
CA VAL A 35 -1.93 -11.54 9.97
C VAL A 35 -1.51 -12.73 10.84
N LYS A 36 -2.11 -12.93 12.02
CA LYS A 36 -1.87 -14.10 12.89
C LYS A 36 -2.10 -15.41 12.15
N LEU A 37 -3.23 -15.51 11.46
CA LEU A 37 -3.62 -16.71 10.73
C LEU A 37 -2.64 -17.04 9.60
N LEU A 38 -2.17 -16.04 8.84
CA LEU A 38 -1.20 -16.21 7.76
C LEU A 38 0.17 -16.67 8.28
N LEU A 39 0.67 -16.03 9.34
CA LEU A 39 1.97 -16.38 9.93
C LEU A 39 1.94 -17.77 10.59
N MET A 40 0.92 -18.07 11.39
CA MET A 40 0.90 -19.29 12.22
C MET A 40 0.42 -20.53 11.47
N LYS A 41 -0.56 -20.38 10.57
CA LYS A 41 -1.20 -21.53 9.90
C LYS A 41 -0.68 -21.76 8.48
N TYR A 42 -0.35 -20.69 7.77
CA TYR A 42 0.07 -20.77 6.37
C TYR A 42 1.58 -20.54 6.20
N HIS A 43 2.31 -20.29 7.29
CA HIS A 43 3.76 -20.07 7.29
C HIS A 43 4.21 -19.02 6.25
N SER A 44 3.39 -17.98 6.07
CA SER A 44 3.71 -16.91 5.13
C SER A 44 4.99 -16.18 5.54
N ASP A 45 5.86 -15.91 4.56
CA ASP A 45 7.13 -15.22 4.81
C ASP A 45 6.91 -13.70 4.99
N PRO A 46 7.15 -13.12 6.20
CA PRO A 46 7.02 -11.69 6.46
C PRO A 46 8.13 -10.85 5.82
N GLY A 47 9.20 -11.46 5.29
CA GLY A 47 10.30 -10.77 4.60
C GLY A 47 10.04 -10.50 3.13
N LEU A 48 8.94 -11.00 2.55
CA LEU A 48 8.63 -10.79 1.13
C LEU A 48 8.20 -9.34 0.87
N ALA A 49 9.13 -8.57 0.30
CA ALA A 49 8.86 -7.23 -0.18
C ALA A 49 8.10 -7.22 -1.51
N ASP A 50 7.29 -6.19 -1.70
CA ASP A 50 6.64 -5.88 -2.97
C ASP A 50 7.62 -5.21 -3.97
N ASN A 51 7.12 -4.85 -5.16
CA ASN A 51 7.97 -4.26 -6.22
C ASN A 51 8.53 -2.86 -5.86
N PHE A 52 8.06 -2.27 -4.76
CA PHE A 52 8.55 -1.00 -4.22
C PHE A 52 9.45 -1.21 -2.98
N SER A 53 9.93 -2.44 -2.77
CA SER A 53 10.77 -2.83 -1.64
C SER A 53 10.10 -2.70 -0.27
N ARG A 54 8.77 -2.82 -0.22
CA ARG A 54 7.98 -2.66 1.02
C ARG A 54 7.58 -4.04 1.53
N THR A 55 8.04 -4.41 2.72
CA THR A 55 7.57 -5.61 3.43
C THR A 55 6.23 -5.35 4.13
N PRO A 56 5.53 -6.41 4.59
CA PRO A 56 4.42 -6.30 5.52
C PRO A 56 4.68 -5.40 6.74
N LEU A 57 5.91 -5.38 7.28
CA LEU A 57 6.26 -4.55 8.44
C LEU A 57 6.29 -3.07 8.07
N SER A 58 7.02 -2.69 7.01
CA SER A 58 7.13 -1.28 6.62
C SER A 58 5.81 -0.69 6.11
N ILE A 59 4.93 -1.45 5.45
CA ILE A 59 3.59 -0.96 5.10
C ILE A 59 2.71 -0.77 6.34
N ALA A 60 2.75 -1.68 7.32
CA ALA A 60 2.00 -1.55 8.55
C ALA A 60 2.44 -0.31 9.36
N ALA A 61 3.75 -0.09 9.46
CA ALA A 61 4.31 1.09 10.13
C ALA A 61 3.88 2.39 9.45
N ARG A 62 4.01 2.47 8.12
CA ARG A 62 3.61 3.66 7.35
C ARG A 62 2.11 3.97 7.44
N LYS A 63 1.26 2.94 7.52
CA LYS A 63 -0.19 3.09 7.69
C LYS A 63 -0.62 3.24 9.16
N GLY A 64 0.32 3.35 10.11
CA GLY A 64 0.04 3.54 11.53
C GLY A 64 -0.61 2.34 12.22
N GLN A 65 -0.45 1.13 11.69
CA GLN A 65 -1.07 -0.09 12.18
C GLN A 65 -0.29 -0.69 13.36
N HIS A 66 -0.23 0.05 14.47
CA HIS A 66 0.65 -0.24 15.62
C HIS A 66 0.56 -1.68 16.15
N ALA A 67 -0.65 -2.24 16.23
CA ALA A 67 -0.85 -3.59 16.74
C ALA A 67 -0.28 -4.67 15.80
N VAL A 68 -0.41 -4.45 14.48
CA VAL A 68 0.21 -5.32 13.47
C VAL A 68 1.73 -5.18 13.48
N VAL A 69 2.25 -3.95 13.61
CA VAL A 69 3.71 -3.71 13.70
C VAL A 69 4.30 -4.48 14.87
N LYS A 70 3.70 -4.35 16.06
CA LYS A 70 4.14 -5.08 17.25
C LYS A 70 4.15 -6.59 17.01
N LEU A 71 3.08 -7.11 16.41
CA LEU A 71 2.95 -8.52 16.13
C LEU A 71 3.99 -9.06 15.13
N LEU A 72 4.28 -8.29 14.07
CA LEU A 72 5.30 -8.67 13.09
C LEU A 72 6.69 -8.66 13.74
N LEU A 73 7.02 -7.63 14.54
CA LEU A 73 8.29 -7.54 15.26
C LEU A 73 8.51 -8.73 16.21
N GLU A 74 7.50 -9.09 17.02
CA GLU A 74 7.56 -10.27 17.90
C GLU A 74 7.90 -11.56 17.12
N LYS A 75 7.39 -11.72 15.88
CA LYS A 75 7.72 -12.87 15.04
C LYS A 75 9.08 -12.79 14.35
N HIS A 76 9.61 -11.61 14.08
CA HIS A 76 10.99 -11.47 13.61
C HIS A 76 11.99 -11.88 14.70
N GLU A 77 11.75 -11.48 15.95
CA GLU A 77 12.59 -11.85 17.10
C GLU A 77 12.56 -13.35 17.40
N GLU A 78 11.40 -14.00 17.29
CA GLU A 78 11.27 -15.45 17.50
C GLU A 78 11.96 -16.30 16.41
N ASN A 79 12.11 -15.79 15.19
CA ASN A 79 12.62 -16.56 14.05
C ASN A 79 14.05 -16.18 13.62
N ASP A 80 14.75 -15.30 14.36
CA ASP A 80 16.08 -14.76 14.02
C ASP A 80 16.15 -14.22 12.57
N ILE A 81 15.02 -13.72 12.06
CA ILE A 81 14.95 -13.12 10.74
C ILE A 81 15.44 -11.70 10.90
N ALA A 82 16.63 -11.41 10.36
CA ALA A 82 17.18 -10.07 10.31
C ALA A 82 16.09 -9.09 9.82
N ILE A 83 15.69 -8.16 10.69
CA ILE A 83 14.84 -7.04 10.30
C ILE A 83 15.64 -6.34 9.19
N PRO A 84 15.17 -6.34 7.91
CA PRO A 84 15.83 -5.54 6.90
C PRO A 84 15.89 -4.12 7.46
N ASN A 85 17.00 -3.40 7.26
CA ASN A 85 17.12 -2.01 7.67
C ASN A 85 16.15 -1.16 6.82
N GLU A 86 14.86 -1.34 7.07
CA GLU A 86 13.77 -0.59 6.50
C GLU A 86 13.84 0.72 7.25
N ASN A 87 14.22 1.78 6.54
CA ASN A 87 14.06 3.13 7.02
C ASN A 87 12.59 3.29 7.44
N MET A 88 12.31 3.06 8.72
CA MET A 88 11.01 3.20 9.36
C MET A 88 10.72 4.68 9.43
N ASN A 89 10.59 5.32 8.26
CA ASN A 89 10.31 6.73 8.18
C ASN A 89 8.82 6.91 8.50
N MET A 90 8.55 6.78 9.79
CA MET A 90 7.38 7.21 10.52
C MET A 90 7.26 8.72 10.31
N ALA A 91 6.63 9.13 9.21
CA ALA A 91 6.23 10.52 8.95
C ALA A 91 7.33 11.56 9.25
N SER A 92 8.24 11.79 8.30
CA SER A 92 9.07 13.00 8.30
C SER A 92 9.01 13.73 6.97
N ALA A 93 7.81 14.19 6.64
CA ALA A 93 7.58 15.42 5.89
C ALA A 93 6.34 16.07 6.51
N LEU A 94 6.56 16.82 7.59
CA LEU A 94 5.62 17.85 8.02
C LEU A 94 6.37 19.16 7.80
N ASN A 95 6.54 19.53 6.52
CA ASN A 95 6.84 20.90 6.19
C ASN A 95 5.48 21.61 6.07
N ALA A 96 5.36 22.78 6.69
CA ALA A 96 4.09 23.49 6.77
C ALA A 96 3.53 24.01 5.41
N ASP A 97 4.19 23.69 4.29
CA ASP A 97 3.73 23.90 2.90
C ASP A 97 2.93 22.69 2.32
N ASP A 98 2.85 21.57 3.06
CA ASP A 98 2.30 20.26 2.63
C ASP A 98 0.77 20.16 2.54
N GLN A 99 0.01 21.26 2.60
CA GLN A 99 -1.45 21.18 2.76
C GLN A 99 -2.21 20.53 1.58
N ASN A 100 -1.57 20.35 0.43
CA ASN A 100 -2.20 19.80 -0.77
C ASN A 100 -1.47 18.60 -1.38
N ASN A 101 -0.37 18.14 -0.78
CA ASN A 101 0.28 16.92 -1.25
C ASN A 101 -0.64 15.74 -0.96
N ILE A 102 -0.73 14.82 -1.90
CA ILE A 102 -1.56 13.62 -1.78
C ILE A 102 -0.67 12.39 -1.73
N ILE A 103 -1.20 11.25 -1.32
CA ILE A 103 -0.45 10.01 -1.23
C ILE A 103 -0.94 9.08 -2.33
N CYS A 104 -0.04 8.56 -3.16
CA CYS A 104 -0.39 7.53 -4.12
C CYS A 104 -0.90 6.28 -3.40
N ASP A 105 -2.12 5.82 -3.64
CA ASP A 105 -2.66 4.62 -2.97
C ASP A 105 -1.98 3.31 -3.38
N ILE A 106 -1.21 3.34 -4.47
CA ILE A 106 -0.45 2.20 -4.96
C ILE A 106 0.95 2.19 -4.32
N CYS A 107 1.84 3.10 -4.72
CA CYS A 107 3.22 3.11 -4.21
C CYS A 107 3.36 3.81 -2.86
N THR A 108 2.31 4.46 -2.34
CA THR A 108 2.29 5.20 -1.05
C THR A 108 3.36 6.27 -0.92
N LEU A 109 3.93 6.69 -2.04
CA LEU A 109 4.78 7.86 -2.11
C LEU A 109 3.90 9.09 -2.13
N GLU A 110 4.42 10.15 -1.53
CA GLU A 110 3.84 11.48 -1.63
C GLU A 110 3.91 11.96 -3.09
N ILE A 111 2.81 12.53 -3.54
CA ILE A 111 2.68 13.22 -4.82
C ILE A 111 2.58 14.70 -4.47
N PRO A 112 3.60 15.51 -4.78
CA PRO A 112 3.53 16.95 -4.61
C PRO A 112 2.29 17.51 -5.30
N ALA A 113 1.60 18.47 -4.66
CA ALA A 113 0.37 19.04 -5.23
C ALA A 113 0.57 19.61 -6.65
N VAL A 114 1.77 20.12 -6.91
CA VAL A 114 2.19 20.70 -8.19
C VAL A 114 2.43 19.65 -9.28
N ASP A 115 2.58 18.39 -8.88
CA ASP A 115 2.78 17.26 -9.79
C ASP A 115 1.45 16.71 -10.29
N LEU A 116 1.54 15.92 -11.36
CA LEU A 116 0.40 15.31 -11.99
C LEU A 116 0.02 13.99 -11.31
N ASP A 117 -1.25 13.86 -10.96
CA ASP A 117 -1.85 12.62 -10.46
C ASP A 117 -3.05 12.15 -11.31
N TYR A 118 -3.51 10.94 -10.98
CA TYR A 118 -4.70 10.34 -11.54
C TYR A 118 -5.64 9.94 -10.42
N HIS A 119 -6.83 10.54 -10.44
CA HIS A 119 -7.83 10.37 -9.40
C HIS A 119 -9.04 9.60 -9.89
N CYS A 120 -9.49 8.64 -9.09
CA CYS A 120 -10.79 7.99 -9.28
C CYS A 120 -11.75 8.36 -8.15
N GLY A 121 -12.81 9.10 -8.49
CA GLY A 121 -13.87 9.49 -7.56
C GLY A 121 -14.85 8.36 -7.19
N VAL A 122 -14.51 7.09 -7.45
CA VAL A 122 -15.35 5.93 -7.13
C VAL A 122 -14.59 4.88 -6.30
N CYS A 123 -13.37 4.52 -6.73
CA CYS A 123 -12.49 3.63 -5.97
C CYS A 123 -12.16 4.24 -4.59
N GLY A 124 -11.92 3.39 -3.58
CA GLY A 124 -11.42 3.87 -2.29
C GLY A 124 -12.32 4.89 -1.58
N ASN A 125 -13.65 4.78 -1.72
CA ASN A 125 -14.62 5.79 -1.27
C ASN A 125 -14.46 7.17 -1.93
N GLY A 126 -13.92 7.19 -3.15
CA GLY A 126 -13.76 8.39 -3.95
C GLY A 126 -12.48 9.18 -3.67
N ASP A 127 -11.50 8.57 -3.01
CA ASP A 127 -10.21 9.18 -2.67
C ASP A 127 -9.04 8.37 -3.27
N TRP A 128 -9.26 7.70 -4.41
CA TRP A 128 -8.24 6.82 -4.96
C TRP A 128 -7.30 7.57 -5.91
N ASP A 129 -6.09 7.85 -5.43
CA ASP A 129 -5.10 8.68 -6.11
C ASP A 129 -3.86 7.89 -6.53
N ILE A 130 -3.39 8.11 -7.76
CA ILE A 130 -2.29 7.34 -8.35
C ILE A 130 -1.26 8.29 -8.97
N CYS A 131 0.01 8.08 -8.65
CA CYS A 131 1.11 8.80 -9.27
C CYS A 131 1.36 8.38 -10.71
N GLN A 132 2.00 9.25 -11.49
CA GLN A 132 2.30 9.01 -12.90
C GLN A 132 3.10 7.71 -13.12
N GLU A 133 4.03 7.37 -12.24
CA GLU A 133 4.84 6.14 -12.34
C GLU A 133 3.99 4.87 -12.18
N CYS A 134 3.01 4.89 -11.27
CA CYS A 134 2.13 3.74 -11.07
C CYS A 134 1.18 3.55 -12.26
N ILE A 135 0.69 4.64 -12.88
CA ILE A 135 -0.05 4.56 -14.14
C ILE A 135 0.83 4.05 -15.28
N ALA A 136 2.06 4.53 -15.41
CA ALA A 136 3.02 4.03 -16.41
C ALA A 136 3.33 2.54 -16.20
N SER A 137 3.28 2.08 -14.96
CA SER A 137 3.37 0.66 -14.59
C SER A 137 2.05 -0.08 -14.80
N GLY A 138 1.06 0.48 -15.49
CA GLY A 138 -0.18 -0.20 -15.83
C GLY A 138 -1.20 -0.27 -14.69
N ALA A 139 -1.23 0.68 -13.75
CA ALA A 139 -2.32 0.79 -12.79
C ALA A 139 -3.64 1.18 -13.47
N PHE A 140 -4.73 0.53 -13.08
CA PHE A 140 -6.08 0.77 -13.62
C PHE A 140 -7.16 0.53 -12.56
N CYS A 141 -8.34 1.13 -12.75
CA CYS A 141 -9.52 0.78 -11.95
C CYS A 141 -10.00 -0.62 -12.31
N MET A 142 -10.34 -1.46 -11.32
CA MET A 142 -10.82 -2.82 -11.57
C MET A 142 -12.14 -2.88 -12.34
N GLU A 143 -12.99 -1.85 -12.23
CA GLU A 143 -14.21 -1.71 -13.01
C GLU A 143 -14.00 -0.73 -14.16
N ASP A 144 -14.31 -1.16 -15.38
CA ASP A 144 -14.15 -0.35 -16.61
C ASP A 144 -15.04 0.91 -16.63
N THR A 145 -16.08 0.94 -15.79
CA THR A 145 -16.98 2.09 -15.63
C THR A 145 -16.32 3.25 -14.89
N HIS A 146 -15.30 2.97 -14.08
CA HIS A 146 -14.57 3.98 -13.33
C HIS A 146 -13.62 4.74 -14.26
N LYS A 147 -13.56 6.06 -14.09
CA LYS A 147 -12.69 6.93 -14.90
C LYS A 147 -11.58 7.50 -14.04
N LEU A 148 -10.35 7.18 -14.41
CA LEU A 148 -9.18 7.87 -13.87
C LEU A 148 -9.07 9.25 -14.50
N VAL A 149 -9.27 10.27 -13.68
CA VAL A 149 -9.19 11.67 -14.06
C VAL A 149 -7.78 12.15 -13.80
N ARG A 150 -7.05 12.43 -14.89
CA ARG A 150 -5.75 13.10 -14.83
C ARG A 150 -5.93 14.55 -14.37
N ARG A 151 -5.25 14.96 -13.29
CA ARG A 151 -5.39 16.30 -12.69
C ARG A 151 -4.06 16.83 -12.13
N VAL A 152 -4.06 18.10 -11.73
CA VAL A 152 -2.94 18.80 -11.07
C VAL A 152 -3.50 19.93 -10.20
N MET A 153 -2.88 20.26 -9.07
CA MET A 153 -3.26 21.42 -8.27
C MET A 153 -2.69 22.70 -8.88
N ARG A 154 -3.54 23.70 -9.14
CA ARG A 154 -3.13 25.04 -9.56
C ARG A 154 -3.87 26.07 -8.73
N ASP A 155 -3.14 26.97 -8.10
CA ASP A 155 -3.70 28.05 -7.27
C ASP A 155 -4.69 27.53 -6.22
N GLY A 156 -4.44 26.35 -5.65
CA GLY A 156 -5.30 25.70 -4.65
C GLY A 156 -6.57 25.04 -5.19
N VAL A 157 -6.71 24.90 -6.52
CA VAL A 157 -7.84 24.20 -7.16
C VAL A 157 -7.34 23.04 -8.03
N TRP A 158 -7.98 21.88 -7.90
CA TRP A 158 -7.73 20.73 -8.76
C TRP A 158 -8.24 21.00 -10.19
N ALA A 159 -7.31 21.03 -11.15
CA ALA A 159 -7.61 21.24 -12.56
C ALA A 159 -7.42 19.93 -13.35
N LYS A 160 -8.43 19.53 -14.13
CA LYS A 160 -8.32 18.39 -15.04
C LYS A 160 -7.32 18.71 -16.16
N VAL A 161 -6.44 17.77 -16.46
CA VAL A 161 -5.50 17.88 -17.58
C VAL A 161 -5.91 16.88 -18.66
N PRO A 162 -6.14 17.31 -19.90
CA PRO A 162 -6.38 16.39 -21.01
C PRO A 162 -5.26 15.35 -21.14
N GLY A 163 -5.64 14.13 -21.52
CA GLY A 163 -4.73 13.03 -21.85
C GLY A 163 -4.23 13.11 -23.28
#